data_AF-X1UC67-F1
#
_entry.id   AF-X1UC67-F1
#
_cell.length_a   1.000
_cell.length_b   1.000
_cell.length_c   1.000
_cell.angle_alpha   90.00
_cell.angle_beta   90.00
_cell.angle_gamma   90.00
#
_symmetry.space_group_name_H-M   'P 1'
#
loop_
_entity.id
_entity.type
_entity.pdbx_description
1 polymer ?
#
loop_
_entity_poly.entity_id
_entity_poly.type
_entity_poly.pdbx_seq_one_letter_code
_entity_poly.pdbx_strand_id
1 'polypeptide(L)'
;AFGRYDQDFRFGSVNLKSSFFVVKFLEDVGYQGSRHFDAHAYRTEDYDGVKAFARGCMRTYLILKEKAAKWNQDPEIQTLLAEINSDQDHISSILGTYNAARAADIKARSFNREALGKRGLAYERLDQLTVELLLGVN
;
A
#
# COMPACT_ATOMS: atom_id res chain seq x y z
N ALA A 1 6.88 -4.07 -15.91
CA ALA A 1 7.73 -4.14 -17.11
C ALA A 1 6.82 -4.37 -18.30
N PHE A 2 6.74 -3.41 -19.23
CA PHE A 2 5.92 -3.55 -20.43
C PHE A 2 6.61 -4.54 -21.39
N GLY A 3 5.85 -5.43 -22.03
CA GLY A 3 6.35 -6.31 -23.10
C GLY A 3 7.12 -7.58 -22.66
N ARG A 4 6.80 -8.19 -21.51
CA ARG A 4 7.36 -9.50 -21.10
C ARG A 4 6.27 -10.56 -21.00
N TYR A 5 6.67 -11.83 -21.09
CA TYR A 5 5.80 -12.98 -20.83
C TYR A 5 5.53 -13.15 -19.33
N ASP A 6 4.51 -13.92 -18.97
CA ASP A 6 4.19 -14.22 -17.58
C ASP A 6 5.32 -15.02 -16.92
N GLN A 7 5.88 -14.47 -15.85
CA GLN A 7 7.10 -15.00 -15.24
C GLN A 7 6.82 -16.02 -14.13
N ASP A 8 5.62 -15.98 -13.54
CA ASP A 8 5.25 -16.82 -12.38
C ASP A 8 6.29 -16.82 -11.26
N PHE A 9 6.98 -15.71 -11.03
CA PHE A 9 8.02 -15.72 -10.01
C PHE A 9 7.44 -15.88 -8.61
N ARG A 10 8.23 -16.46 -7.69
CA ARG A 10 7.90 -16.55 -6.27
C ARG A 10 7.41 -15.18 -5.74
N PHE A 11 6.46 -15.19 -4.82
CA PHE A 11 5.93 -13.97 -4.21
C PHE A 11 7.03 -13.08 -3.61
N GLY A 12 7.02 -11.79 -3.98
CA GLY A 12 7.99 -10.78 -3.55
C GLY A 12 9.41 -10.96 -4.09
N SER A 13 9.61 -11.66 -5.21
CA SER A 13 10.90 -11.67 -5.94
C SER A 13 11.10 -10.41 -6.76
N VAL A 14 9.99 -9.83 -7.21
CA VAL A 14 9.91 -8.59 -7.95
C VAL A 14 8.91 -7.68 -7.26
N ASN A 15 9.06 -6.37 -7.45
CA ASN A 15 8.14 -5.35 -6.93
C ASN A 15 7.87 -5.47 -5.42
N LEU A 16 8.92 -5.61 -4.60
CA LEU A 16 8.80 -5.86 -3.16
C LEU A 16 7.88 -4.85 -2.43
N LYS A 17 7.96 -3.56 -2.80
CA LYS A 17 7.09 -2.51 -2.26
C LYS A 17 5.62 -2.67 -2.66
N SER A 18 5.32 -3.10 -3.89
CA SER A 18 3.94 -3.44 -4.28
C SER A 18 3.45 -4.67 -3.54
N SER A 19 4.30 -5.70 -3.38
CA SER A 19 3.97 -6.87 -2.55
C SER A 19 3.67 -6.48 -1.11
N PHE A 20 4.43 -5.55 -0.54
CA PHE A 20 4.17 -4.99 0.79
C PHE A 20 2.77 -4.39 0.89
N PHE A 21 2.38 -3.50 -0.03
CA PHE A 21 1.06 -2.87 0.04
C PHE A 21 -0.10 -3.86 -0.14
N VAL A 22 0.09 -4.92 -0.93
CA VAL A 22 -0.91 -6.01 -1.01
C VAL A 22 -1.03 -6.75 0.33
N VAL A 23 0.09 -7.13 0.95
CA VAL A 23 0.05 -7.79 2.27
C VAL A 23 -0.58 -6.88 3.30
N LYS A 24 -0.15 -5.62 3.37
CA LYS A 24 -0.71 -4.61 4.27
C LYS A 24 -2.21 -4.48 4.09
N PHE A 25 -2.70 -4.31 2.87
CA PHE A 25 -4.13 -4.22 2.59
C PHE A 25 -4.89 -5.46 3.10
N LEU A 26 -4.44 -6.67 2.74
CA LEU A 26 -5.11 -7.91 3.13
C LEU A 26 -5.16 -8.11 4.65
N GLU A 27 -4.10 -7.73 5.36
CA GLU A 27 -4.02 -7.85 6.81
C GLU A 27 -4.84 -6.76 7.51
N ASP A 28 -4.83 -5.52 7.00
CA ASP A 28 -5.61 -4.40 7.56
C ASP A 28 -7.11 -4.63 7.45
N VAL A 29 -7.60 -5.16 6.32
CA VAL A 29 -9.02 -5.48 6.13
C VAL A 29 -9.42 -6.82 6.75
N GLY A 30 -8.48 -7.55 7.35
CA GLY A 30 -8.73 -8.85 7.97
C GLY A 30 -9.24 -9.90 6.98
N TYR A 31 -8.69 -9.97 5.77
CA TYR A 31 -9.09 -10.94 4.76
C TYR A 31 -8.99 -12.39 5.31
N GLN A 32 -10.04 -13.19 5.16
CA GLN A 32 -10.13 -14.55 5.73
C GLN A 32 -9.88 -15.68 4.73
N GLY A 33 -9.78 -15.37 3.43
CA GLY A 33 -9.55 -16.39 2.40
C GLY A 33 -8.10 -16.90 2.35
N SER A 34 -7.89 -17.91 1.51
CA SER A 34 -6.57 -18.50 1.28
C SER A 34 -5.59 -17.49 0.68
N ARG A 35 -4.34 -17.51 1.16
CA ARG A 35 -3.20 -16.86 0.48
C ARG A 35 -2.57 -17.86 -0.47
N HIS A 36 -3.17 -18.01 -1.65
CA HIS A 36 -2.70 -18.95 -2.67
C HIS A 36 -1.49 -18.40 -3.41
N PHE A 37 -0.45 -19.22 -3.58
CA PHE A 37 0.73 -18.88 -4.38
C PHE A 37 0.69 -19.69 -5.68
N ASP A 38 0.20 -19.06 -6.74
CA ASP A 38 0.30 -19.57 -8.10
C ASP A 38 1.59 -19.02 -8.71
N ALA A 39 2.65 -19.83 -8.69
CA ALA A 39 3.99 -19.45 -9.08
C ALA A 39 4.84 -20.68 -9.40
N HIS A 40 5.92 -20.47 -10.14
CA HIS A 40 6.88 -21.48 -10.56
C HIS A 40 8.28 -21.19 -9.98
N ALA A 41 8.95 -22.25 -9.54
CA ALA A 41 10.38 -22.19 -9.26
C ALA A 41 11.13 -21.89 -10.56
N TYR A 42 12.33 -21.28 -10.47
CA TYR A 42 13.15 -21.10 -11.67
C TYR A 42 13.45 -22.46 -12.30
N ARG A 43 13.46 -22.50 -13.64
CA ARG A 43 13.75 -23.73 -14.41
C ARG A 43 15.11 -24.34 -14.06
N THR A 44 16.03 -23.54 -13.52
CA THR A 44 17.38 -23.96 -13.11
C THR A 44 17.42 -24.71 -11.79
N GLU A 45 16.36 -24.68 -11.00
CA GLU A 45 16.34 -25.29 -9.66
C GLU A 45 16.21 -26.82 -9.73
N ASP A 46 16.85 -27.49 -8.76
CA ASP A 46 16.60 -28.89 -8.45
C ASP A 46 15.41 -29.05 -7.48
N TYR A 47 15.17 -30.27 -6.99
CA TYR A 47 14.05 -30.56 -6.09
C TYR A 47 14.15 -29.82 -4.75
N ASP A 48 15.35 -29.58 -4.23
CA ASP A 48 15.53 -28.83 -2.99
C ASP A 48 15.33 -27.33 -3.21
N GLY A 49 15.72 -26.82 -4.39
CA GLY A 49 15.35 -25.48 -4.86
C GLY A 49 13.85 -25.27 -4.97
N VAL A 50 13.07 -26.26 -5.45
CA VAL A 50 11.60 -26.20 -5.46
C VAL A 50 11.02 -26.08 -4.04
N LYS A 51 11.57 -26.83 -3.07
CA LYS A 51 11.14 -26.70 -1.66
C LYS A 51 11.52 -25.33 -1.09
N ALA A 52 12.70 -24.80 -1.46
CA ALA A 52 13.15 -23.47 -1.04
C ALA A 52 12.26 -22.37 -1.62
N PHE A 53 11.85 -22.49 -2.88
CA PHE A 53 10.87 -21.63 -3.54
C PHE A 53 9.55 -21.57 -2.75
N ALA A 54 8.95 -22.73 -2.45
CA ALA A 54 7.68 -22.78 -1.74
C ALA A 54 7.77 -22.14 -0.35
N ARG A 55 8.84 -22.44 0.40
CA ARG A 55 9.15 -21.78 1.69
C ARG A 55 9.35 -20.27 1.51
N GLY A 56 9.99 -19.84 0.43
CA GLY A 56 10.28 -18.46 0.11
C GLY A 56 9.02 -17.60 -0.07
N CYS A 57 7.98 -18.12 -0.74
CA CYS A 57 6.69 -17.45 -0.89
C CYS A 57 6.07 -17.15 0.50
N MET A 58 5.95 -18.19 1.33
CA MET A 58 5.39 -18.07 2.69
C MET A 58 6.23 -17.15 3.58
N ARG A 59 7.56 -17.33 3.58
CA ARG A 59 8.50 -16.52 4.37
C ARG A 59 8.37 -15.04 4.03
N THR A 60 8.34 -14.72 2.73
CA THR A 60 8.23 -13.33 2.27
C THR A 60 6.92 -12.70 2.72
N TYR A 61 5.79 -13.42 2.59
CA TYR A 61 4.50 -12.94 3.09
C TYR A 61 4.53 -12.63 4.59
N LEU A 62 5.07 -13.55 5.40
CA LEU A 62 5.13 -13.38 6.85
C LEU A 62 6.04 -12.21 7.27
N ILE A 63 7.17 -12.00 6.58
CA ILE A 63 8.03 -10.83 6.81
C ILE A 63 7.26 -9.54 6.48
N LEU A 64 6.60 -9.48 5.32
CA LEU A 64 5.85 -8.30 4.93
C LEU A 64 4.64 -8.02 5.84
N LYS A 65 4.03 -9.07 6.40
CA LYS A 65 2.98 -8.95 7.43
C LYS A 65 3.52 -8.30 8.71
N GLU A 66 4.68 -8.74 9.18
CA GLU A 66 5.34 -8.12 10.34
C GLU A 66 5.67 -6.65 10.05
N LYS A 67 6.22 -6.36 8.86
CA LYS A 67 6.52 -4.99 8.42
C LYS A 67 5.25 -4.13 8.34
N ALA A 68 4.13 -4.66 7.86
CA ALA A 68 2.85 -3.95 7.82
C ALA A 68 2.36 -3.59 9.23
N ALA A 69 2.48 -4.52 10.19
CA ALA A 69 2.17 -4.25 11.58
C ALA A 69 3.05 -3.12 12.16
N LYS A 70 4.37 -3.14 11.88
CA LYS A 70 5.29 -2.06 12.28
C LYS A 70 4.91 -0.73 11.64
N TRP A 71 4.57 -0.72 10.36
CA TRP A 71 4.16 0.50 9.63
C TRP A 71 2.90 1.13 10.25
N ASN A 72 1.95 0.31 10.70
CA ASN A 72 0.74 0.78 11.39
C ASN A 72 1.02 1.32 12.80
N GLN A 73 2.13 0.90 13.42
CA GLN A 73 2.52 1.30 14.78
C GLN A 73 3.53 2.46 14.79
N ASP A 74 4.13 2.78 13.65
CA ASP A 74 5.14 3.82 13.52
C ASP A 74 4.53 5.21 13.73
N PRO A 75 4.95 5.96 14.78
CA PRO A 75 4.33 7.23 15.13
C PRO A 75 4.62 8.33 14.09
N GLU A 76 5.76 8.30 13.40
CA GLU A 76 6.09 9.29 12.38
C GLU A 76 5.23 9.10 11.14
N ILE A 77 5.07 7.85 10.70
CA ILE A 77 4.19 7.48 9.60
C ILE A 77 2.73 7.85 9.93
N GLN A 78 2.25 7.50 11.13
CA GLN A 78 0.87 7.81 11.51
C GLN A 78 0.62 9.32 11.62
N THR A 79 1.60 10.09 12.10
CA THR A 79 1.51 11.56 12.14
C THR A 79 1.37 12.14 10.73
N LEU A 80 2.22 11.71 9.79
CA LEU A 80 2.13 12.15 8.40
C LEU A 80 0.79 11.78 7.74
N LEU A 81 0.28 10.58 7.99
CA LEU A 81 -1.02 10.17 7.46
C LEU A 81 -2.17 11.02 8.02
N ALA A 82 -2.11 11.38 9.31
CA ALA A 82 -3.09 12.26 9.92
C ALA A 82 -3.05 13.66 9.29
N GLU A 83 -1.87 14.20 9.03
CA GLU A 83 -1.68 15.48 8.34
C GLU A 83 -2.20 15.44 6.90
N ILE A 84 -1.84 14.40 6.15
CA ILE A 84 -2.24 14.19 4.75
C ILE A 84 -3.77 14.10 4.65
N ASN A 85 -4.39 13.29 5.51
CA ASN A 85 -5.83 13.03 5.48
C ASN A 85 -6.66 14.06 6.27
N SER A 86 -6.02 15.10 6.83
CA SER A 86 -6.73 16.12 7.60
C SER A 86 -7.71 16.92 6.74
N ASP A 87 -8.92 17.08 7.27
CA ASP A 87 -10.00 17.87 6.66
C ASP A 87 -9.84 19.38 6.96
N GLN A 88 -8.71 19.94 6.55
CA GLN A 88 -8.34 21.35 6.82
C GLN A 88 -9.36 22.34 6.25
N ASP A 89 -10.03 21.97 5.17
CA ASP A 89 -11.00 22.81 4.46
C ASP A 89 -12.45 22.52 4.89
N HIS A 90 -12.66 21.67 5.91
CA HIS A 90 -13.97 21.26 6.43
C HIS A 90 -14.91 20.71 5.34
N ILE A 91 -14.35 20.07 4.32
CA ILE A 91 -15.07 19.51 3.18
C ILE A 91 -15.82 18.25 3.59
N SER A 92 -15.37 17.50 4.60
CA SER A 92 -16.08 16.30 5.06
C SER A 92 -17.55 16.57 5.41
N SER A 93 -17.86 17.77 5.92
CA SER A 93 -19.22 18.20 6.28
C SER A 93 -20.21 18.22 5.10
N ILE A 94 -19.71 18.39 3.88
CA ILE A 94 -20.51 18.43 2.65
C ILE A 94 -20.42 17.13 1.85
N LEU A 95 -19.62 16.16 2.29
CA LEU A 95 -19.54 14.82 1.73
C LEU A 95 -20.60 13.91 2.40
N GLY A 96 -21.06 12.88 1.70
CA GLY A 96 -22.03 11.90 2.21
C GLY A 96 -22.94 11.35 1.12
N THR A 97 -24.02 10.66 1.51
CA THR A 97 -24.98 10.08 0.55
C THR A 97 -25.51 11.14 -0.41
N TYR A 98 -25.70 10.74 -1.66
CA TYR A 98 -26.25 11.64 -2.67
C TYR A 98 -27.59 12.24 -2.24
N ASN A 99 -27.71 13.56 -2.38
CA ASN A 99 -28.99 14.25 -2.45
C ASN A 99 -28.86 15.46 -3.39
N ALA A 100 -29.97 15.89 -3.99
CA ALA A 100 -29.96 16.94 -5.01
C ALA A 100 -29.52 18.31 -4.46
N ALA A 101 -29.89 18.64 -3.21
CA ALA A 101 -29.54 19.90 -2.57
C ALA A 101 -28.02 20.03 -2.34
N ARG A 102 -27.41 19.02 -1.72
CA ARG A 102 -25.96 18.89 -1.51
C ARG A 102 -25.19 18.91 -2.82
N ALA A 103 -25.70 18.25 -3.86
CA ALA A 103 -25.08 18.31 -5.18
C ALA A 103 -25.12 19.73 -5.77
N ALA A 104 -26.20 20.47 -5.58
CA ALA A 104 -26.29 21.87 -5.98
C ALA A 104 -25.34 22.76 -5.15
N ASP A 105 -25.27 22.55 -3.83
CA ASP A 105 -24.37 23.28 -2.93
C ASP A 105 -22.90 23.09 -3.31
N ILE A 106 -22.47 21.85 -3.59
CA ILE A 106 -21.10 21.56 -4.05
C ILE A 106 -20.81 22.25 -5.37
N LYS A 107 -21.74 22.21 -6.33
CA LYS A 107 -21.57 22.85 -7.65
C LYS A 107 -21.50 24.37 -7.57
N ALA A 108 -22.22 24.98 -6.63
CA ALA A 108 -22.24 26.42 -6.43
C ALA A 108 -21.03 26.93 -5.64
N ARG A 109 -20.30 26.04 -4.94
CA ARG A 109 -19.16 26.43 -4.09
C ARG A 109 -17.96 26.84 -4.94
N SER A 110 -17.35 27.97 -4.59
CA SER A 110 -16.09 28.40 -5.19
C SER A 110 -14.91 27.78 -4.44
N PHE A 111 -13.95 27.24 -5.18
CA PHE A 111 -12.72 26.66 -4.64
C PHE A 111 -11.53 27.53 -5.05
N ASN A 112 -10.71 27.94 -4.08
CA ASN A 112 -9.45 28.63 -4.37
C ASN A 112 -8.40 27.62 -4.85
N ARG A 113 -8.38 27.38 -6.16
CA ARG A 113 -7.46 26.42 -6.81
C ARG A 113 -6.00 26.74 -6.57
N GLU A 114 -5.62 28.01 -6.51
CA GLU A 114 -4.24 28.42 -6.27
C GLU A 114 -3.81 28.10 -4.83
N ALA A 115 -4.66 28.34 -3.84
CA ALA A 115 -4.38 27.96 -2.45
C ALA A 115 -4.29 26.44 -2.31
N LEU A 116 -5.23 25.69 -2.90
CA LEU A 116 -5.22 24.23 -2.88
C LEU A 116 -3.96 23.64 -3.53
N GLY A 117 -3.54 24.20 -4.67
CA GLY A 117 -2.35 23.74 -5.39
C GLY A 117 -1.02 24.01 -4.68
N LYS A 118 -0.99 24.92 -3.70
CA LYS A 118 0.20 25.20 -2.87
C LYS A 118 0.39 24.19 -1.74
N ARG A 119 -0.61 23.36 -1.43
CA ARG A 119 -0.54 22.36 -0.37
C ARG A 119 0.41 21.22 -0.77
N GLY A 120 1.49 21.04 -0.02
CA GLY A 120 2.35 19.86 -0.12
C GLY A 120 1.68 18.65 0.54
N LEU A 121 1.79 17.47 -0.08
CA LEU A 121 1.18 16.23 0.40
C LEU A 121 2.18 15.27 1.08
N ALA A 122 3.45 15.68 1.21
CA ALA A 122 4.50 14.93 1.88
C ALA A 122 4.70 13.46 1.42
N TYR A 123 4.24 13.10 0.23
CA TYR A 123 4.28 11.72 -0.26
C TYR A 123 5.69 11.16 -0.39
N GLU A 124 6.68 11.96 -0.80
CA GLU A 124 8.08 11.52 -0.85
C GLU A 124 8.62 11.12 0.53
N ARG A 125 8.25 11.86 1.58
CA ARG A 125 8.66 11.53 2.96
C ARG A 125 7.98 10.26 3.44
N LEU A 126 6.67 10.13 3.22
CA LEU A 126 5.93 8.91 3.55
C LEU A 126 6.49 7.68 2.81
N ASP A 127 6.87 7.87 1.55
CA ASP A 127 7.47 6.83 0.72
C ASP A 127 8.82 6.38 1.27
N GLN A 128 9.69 7.34 1.62
CA GLN A 128 11.01 7.07 2.15
C GLN A 128 10.94 6.33 3.50
N LEU A 129 10.07 6.75 4.42
CA LEU A 129 9.85 6.03 5.69
C LEU A 129 9.36 4.59 5.44
N THR A 130 8.49 4.40 4.44
CA THR A 130 8.05 3.06 4.03
C THR A 130 9.23 2.23 3.51
N VAL A 131 10.12 2.81 2.70
CA VAL A 131 11.33 2.14 2.20
C VAL A 131 12.28 1.79 3.34
N GLU A 132 12.55 2.71 4.25
CA GLU A 132 13.42 2.48 5.42
C GLU A 132 12.90 1.35 6.31
N LEU A 133 11.59 1.32 6.55
CA LEU A 133 10.93 0.24 7.26
C LEU A 133 11.11 -1.10 6.55
N LEU A 134 10.94 -1.13 5.22
CA LEU A 134 11.13 -2.35 4.42
C LEU A 134 12.59 -2.84 4.44
N LEU A 135 13.54 -1.91 4.36
CA LEU A 135 14.98 -2.20 4.44
C LEU A 135 15.44 -2.52 5.87
N GLY A 136 14.62 -2.21 6.89
CA GLY A 136 14.90 -2.52 8.29
C GLY A 136 15.89 -1.57 8.95
N VAL A 137 15.88 -0.30 8.54
CA VAL A 137 16.75 0.76 9.09
C VAL A 137 15.96 1.81 9.89
N ASN A 138 14.68 1.53 10.15
CA ASN A 138 13.78 2.26 11.04
C ASN A 138 13.71 1.56 12.39
#